data_AF-A0AAU7UUN3-F1
#
_entry.id   AF-A0AAU7UUN3-F1
#
_cell.length_a   1.000
_cell.length_b   1.000
_cell.length_c   1.000
_cell.angle_alpha   90.00
_cell.angle_beta   90.00
_cell.angle_gamma   90.00
#
_symmetry.space_group_name_H-M   'P 1'
#
loop_
_entity.id
_entity.type
_entity.pdbx_description
1 polymer ?
#
loop_
_entity_poly.entity_id
_entity_poly.type
_entity_poly.pdbx_seq_one_letter_code
_entity_poly.pdbx_strand_id
1 'polypeptide(L)'
;MSLYTVSYLGQDQWLAYEDTQAARIYAYVPNLGRFVLHRQLGQDFYWDNELDWTPVDAAAGHGLVEAGQLGRLDGRRHRDLLDELTAESDCHTIDEVFGAQPVPERTPTPQEFAAAKANVLVRTEPGTWITYKVYASGDGHIARVAARDLGKGKVVAFKKCGLDHIRSRVTPTADGRLAVEIARTA
;
A
#
# COMPACT_ATOMS: atom_id res chain seq x y z
N MET A 1 7.34 -9.35 1.15
CA MET A 1 6.27 -10.09 0.44
C MET A 1 5.26 -10.48 1.48
N SER A 2 4.05 -9.98 1.34
CA SER A 2 2.96 -10.17 2.29
C SER A 2 1.68 -10.45 1.51
N LEU A 3 0.86 -11.37 2.01
CA LEU A 3 -0.43 -11.68 1.40
C LEU A 3 -1.56 -11.21 2.30
N TYR A 4 -2.64 -10.75 1.68
CA TYR A 4 -3.79 -10.21 2.38
C TYR A 4 -5.07 -10.68 1.73
N THR A 5 -6.08 -10.98 2.54
CA THR A 5 -7.47 -10.90 2.09
C THR A 5 -7.92 -9.46 2.24
N VAL A 6 -8.55 -8.94 1.19
CA VAL A 6 -9.08 -7.58 1.15
C VAL A 6 -10.59 -7.66 1.09
N SER A 7 -11.24 -6.99 2.04
CA SER A 7 -12.70 -7.01 2.17
C SER A 7 -13.25 -5.61 2.37
N TYR A 8 -14.54 -5.45 2.07
CA TYR A 8 -15.31 -4.28 2.45
C TYR A 8 -16.47 -4.75 3.33
N LEU A 9 -16.56 -4.25 4.57
CA LEU A 9 -17.58 -4.65 5.55
C LEU A 9 -17.57 -6.17 5.85
N GLY A 10 -16.38 -6.77 5.88
CA GLY A 10 -16.20 -8.20 6.20
C GLY A 10 -16.62 -9.17 5.08
N GLN A 11 -16.83 -8.69 3.85
CA GLN A 11 -16.97 -9.54 2.67
C GLN A 11 -15.64 -9.65 1.93
N ASP A 12 -14.96 -10.80 2.03
CA ASP A 12 -13.71 -11.06 1.32
C ASP A 12 -13.91 -10.91 -0.19
N GLN A 13 -13.23 -9.93 -0.79
CA GLN A 13 -13.37 -9.61 -2.22
C GLN A 13 -12.10 -9.82 -3.02
N TRP A 14 -10.92 -9.83 -2.41
CA TRP A 14 -9.67 -10.04 -3.13
C TRP A 14 -8.65 -10.80 -2.30
N LEU A 15 -7.78 -11.53 -2.99
CA LEU A 15 -6.50 -11.95 -2.45
C LEU A 15 -5.43 -11.04 -3.04
N ALA A 16 -4.78 -10.26 -2.19
CA ALA A 16 -3.76 -9.29 -2.58
C ALA A 16 -2.37 -9.74 -2.16
N TYR A 17 -1.39 -9.42 -3.01
CA TYR A 17 0.04 -9.65 -2.83
C TYR A 17 0.75 -8.30 -2.79
N GLU A 18 1.50 -8.04 -1.72
CA GLU A 18 2.37 -6.89 -1.59
C GLU A 18 3.82 -7.22 -1.99
N ASP A 19 4.28 -6.56 -3.05
CA ASP A 19 5.70 -6.40 -3.31
C ASP A 19 6.24 -5.22 -2.49
N THR A 20 6.78 -5.57 -1.33
CA THR A 20 7.39 -4.64 -0.38
C THR A 20 8.60 -3.88 -0.94
N GLN A 21 9.31 -4.41 -1.94
CA GLN A 21 10.48 -3.75 -2.52
C GLN A 21 10.06 -2.66 -3.51
N ALA A 22 9.04 -2.95 -4.32
CA ALA A 22 8.50 -2.02 -5.30
C ALA A 22 7.41 -1.09 -4.74
N ALA A 23 6.93 -1.37 -3.52
CA ALA A 23 5.75 -0.73 -2.92
C ALA A 23 4.52 -0.82 -3.83
N ARG A 24 4.21 -2.04 -4.28
CA ARG A 24 3.13 -2.35 -5.22
C ARG A 24 2.21 -3.42 -4.66
N ILE A 25 0.93 -3.28 -4.98
CA ILE A 25 -0.09 -4.28 -4.67
C ILE A 25 -0.57 -4.93 -5.96
N TYR A 26 -0.59 -6.26 -5.96
CA TYR A 26 -1.18 -7.07 -7.00
C TYR A 26 -2.41 -7.79 -6.45
N ALA A 27 -3.45 -7.94 -7.25
CA ALA A 27 -4.64 -8.71 -6.90
C ALA A 27 -4.68 -10.00 -7.70
N TYR A 28 -5.03 -11.11 -7.05
CA TYR A 28 -5.37 -12.33 -7.76
C TYR A 28 -6.68 -12.12 -8.52
N VAL A 29 -6.65 -12.36 -9.84
CA VAL A 29 -7.82 -12.25 -10.70
C VAL A 29 -8.22 -13.67 -11.15
N PRO A 30 -9.29 -14.26 -10.59
CA PRO A 30 -9.70 -15.63 -10.93
C PRO A 30 -10.03 -15.83 -12.41
N ASN A 31 -10.50 -14.78 -13.10
CA ASN A 31 -10.77 -14.80 -14.53
C ASN A 31 -9.49 -15.00 -15.37
N LEU A 32 -8.33 -14.58 -14.86
CA LEU A 32 -7.04 -14.61 -15.55
C LEU A 32 -6.06 -15.65 -14.98
N GLY A 33 -6.35 -16.18 -13.79
CA GLY A 33 -5.51 -17.19 -13.13
C GLY A 33 -4.15 -16.67 -12.66
N ARG A 34 -4.01 -15.35 -12.46
CA ARG A 34 -2.74 -14.69 -12.13
C ARG A 34 -2.94 -13.50 -11.21
N PHE A 35 -1.87 -13.07 -10.57
CA PHE A 35 -1.81 -11.80 -9.84
C PHE A 35 -1.50 -10.67 -10.82
N VAL A 36 -2.26 -9.58 -10.75
CA VAL A 36 -2.11 -8.42 -11.65
C VAL A 36 -1.96 -7.16 -10.82
N LEU A 37 -1.07 -6.25 -11.22
CA LEU A 37 -0.89 -4.97 -10.55
C LEU A 37 -2.24 -4.25 -10.42
N HIS A 38 -2.65 -3.95 -9.20
CA HIS A 38 -3.95 -3.37 -8.92
C HIS A 38 -3.79 -2.00 -8.27
N ARG A 39 -3.68 -0.97 -9.11
CA ARG A 39 -3.37 0.41 -8.67
C ARG A 39 -4.33 0.94 -7.61
N GLN A 40 -5.62 0.66 -7.74
CA GLN A 40 -6.65 1.10 -6.78
C GLN A 40 -6.47 0.44 -5.39
N LEU A 41 -6.13 -0.84 -5.34
CA LEU A 41 -5.84 -1.53 -4.08
C LEU A 41 -4.51 -1.04 -3.49
N GLY A 42 -3.52 -0.75 -4.34
CA GLY A 42 -2.31 -0.06 -3.89
C GLY A 42 -2.60 1.32 -3.31
N GLN A 43 -3.53 2.06 -3.92
CA GLN A 43 -3.95 3.36 -3.42
C GLN A 43 -4.58 3.23 -2.04
N ASP A 44 -5.50 2.27 -1.88
CA ASP A 44 -6.14 2.01 -0.59
C ASP A 44 -5.12 1.57 0.48
N PHE A 45 -4.29 0.58 0.18
CA PHE A 45 -3.33 0.01 1.12
C PHE A 45 -2.33 1.04 1.65
N TYR A 46 -1.83 1.94 0.80
CA TYR A 46 -0.78 2.88 1.19
C TYR A 46 -1.28 4.28 1.56
N TRP A 47 -2.52 4.63 1.19
CA TRP A 47 -3.07 5.96 1.41
C TRP A 47 -4.47 5.94 2.04
N ASP A 48 -5.47 5.37 1.38
CA ASP A 48 -6.87 5.64 1.73
C ASP A 48 -7.31 4.86 3.00
N ASN A 49 -6.83 3.62 3.16
CA ASN A 49 -7.14 2.71 4.27
C ASN A 49 -8.65 2.58 4.54
N GLU A 50 -9.43 2.46 3.47
CA GLU A 50 -10.89 2.30 3.51
C GLU A 50 -11.31 0.82 3.53
N LEU A 51 -10.47 -0.08 3.01
CA LEU A 51 -10.74 -1.51 3.01
C LEU A 51 -10.15 -2.20 4.25
N ASP A 52 -10.73 -3.35 4.57
CA ASP A 52 -10.24 -4.23 5.63
C ASP A 52 -9.20 -5.18 5.03
N TRP A 53 -7.95 -5.04 5.49
CA TRP A 53 -6.81 -5.86 5.05
C TRP A 53 -6.45 -6.86 6.14
N THR A 54 -6.80 -8.13 5.91
CA THR A 54 -6.49 -9.21 6.83
C THR A 54 -5.31 -10.02 6.28
N PRO A 55 -4.16 -10.03 6.96
CA PRO A 55 -3.01 -10.82 6.55
C PRO A 55 -3.36 -12.31 6.45
N VAL A 56 -2.81 -12.97 5.43
CA VAL A 56 -2.92 -14.42 5.28
C VAL A 56 -1.57 -15.01 4.95
N ASP A 57 -1.31 -16.22 5.43
CA ASP A 57 -0.10 -16.94 5.03
C ASP A 57 -0.23 -17.53 3.61
N ALA A 58 0.89 -17.98 3.06
CA ALA A 58 0.93 -18.55 1.72
C ALA A 58 0.07 -19.81 1.57
N ALA A 59 -0.06 -20.63 2.63
CA ALA A 59 -0.85 -21.86 2.58
C ALA A 59 -2.36 -21.55 2.56
N ALA A 60 -2.81 -20.61 3.39
CA ALA A 60 -4.18 -20.11 3.42
C ALA A 60 -4.54 -19.41 2.11
N GLY A 61 -3.66 -18.53 1.60
CA GLY A 61 -3.85 -17.85 0.32
C GLY A 61 -3.93 -18.83 -0.85
N HIS A 62 -3.06 -19.85 -0.88
CA HIS A 62 -3.12 -20.90 -1.91
C HIS A 62 -4.42 -21.71 -1.79
N GLY A 63 -4.86 -22.02 -0.57
CA GLY A 63 -6.13 -22.68 -0.30
C GLY A 63 -7.34 -21.91 -0.83
N LEU A 64 -7.37 -20.58 -0.68
CA LEU A 64 -8.43 -19.72 -1.23
C LEU A 64 -8.51 -19.79 -2.75
N VAL A 65 -7.36 -19.86 -3.42
CA VAL A 65 -7.24 -19.96 -4.88
C VAL A 65 -7.70 -21.33 -5.37
N GLU A 66 -7.19 -22.42 -4.78
CA GLU A 66 -7.57 -23.79 -5.16
C GLU A 66 -9.04 -24.09 -4.89
N ALA A 67 -9.57 -23.61 -3.78
CA ALA A 67 -10.98 -23.80 -3.42
C ALA A 67 -11.93 -22.93 -4.26
N GLY A 68 -11.40 -22.02 -5.10
CA GLY A 68 -12.22 -21.12 -5.92
C GLY A 68 -13.11 -20.20 -5.09
N GLN A 69 -12.71 -19.88 -3.86
CA GLN A 69 -13.50 -19.06 -2.93
C GLN A 69 -13.51 -17.58 -3.33
N LEU A 70 -12.54 -17.16 -4.14
CA LEU A 70 -12.48 -15.83 -4.71
C LEU A 70 -13.46 -15.74 -5.89
N GLY A 71 -14.46 -14.86 -5.76
CA GLY A 71 -15.47 -14.65 -6.79
C GLY A 71 -14.86 -14.16 -8.11
N ARG A 72 -15.32 -14.72 -9.22
CA ARG A 72 -15.00 -14.19 -10.56
C ARG A 72 -15.67 -12.83 -10.75
N LEU A 73 -14.97 -11.92 -11.40
CA LEU A 73 -15.59 -10.68 -11.87
C LEU A 73 -16.62 -11.02 -12.95
N ASP A 74 -17.84 -10.53 -12.77
CA ASP A 74 -18.88 -10.60 -13.81
C ASP A 74 -18.48 -9.66 -14.96
N GLY A 75 -17.99 -10.23 -16.05
CA GLY A 75 -17.54 -9.49 -17.24
C GLY A 75 -18.65 -8.73 -17.98
N ARG A 76 -19.93 -8.88 -17.59
CA ARG A 76 -21.01 -7.99 -18.07
C ARG A 76 -21.13 -6.74 -17.21
N ARG A 77 -20.95 -6.86 -15.89
CA ARG A 77 -21.11 -5.75 -14.93
C ARG A 77 -19.82 -4.97 -14.71
N HIS A 78 -18.66 -5.64 -14.81
CA HIS A 78 -17.33 -5.11 -14.54
C HIS A 78 -16.41 -5.25 -15.76
N ARG A 79 -16.96 -5.09 -16.97
CA ARG A 79 -16.21 -5.22 -18.23
C ARG A 79 -14.97 -4.32 -18.24
N ASP A 80 -15.13 -3.03 -17.94
CA ASP A 80 -14.04 -2.06 -18.05
C ASP A 80 -12.88 -2.41 -17.12
N LEU A 81 -13.17 -2.83 -15.89
CA LEU A 81 -12.17 -3.30 -14.94
C LEU A 81 -11.49 -4.59 -15.41
N LEU A 82 -12.26 -5.53 -15.95
CA LEU A 82 -11.70 -6.79 -16.47
C LEU A 82 -10.81 -6.55 -17.69
N ASP A 83 -11.19 -5.62 -18.58
CA ASP A 83 -10.39 -5.22 -19.73
C ASP A 83 -9.09 -4.53 -19.29
N GLU A 84 -9.16 -3.64 -18.29
CA GLU A 84 -7.97 -3.02 -17.67
C GLU A 84 -7.01 -4.07 -17.11
N LEU A 85 -7.51 -5.00 -16.28
CA LEU A 85 -6.71 -6.07 -15.68
C LEU A 85 -6.16 -7.07 -16.71
N THR A 86 -6.86 -7.24 -17.83
CA THR A 86 -6.40 -8.09 -18.94
C THR A 86 -5.24 -7.43 -19.69
N ALA A 87 -5.32 -6.11 -19.90
CA ALA A 87 -4.30 -5.33 -20.60
C ALA A 87 -3.04 -5.07 -19.77
N GLU A 88 -3.12 -5.17 -18.44
CA GLU A 88 -1.98 -4.96 -17.55
C GLU A 88 -0.91 -6.04 -17.75
N SER A 89 0.30 -5.58 -18.03
CA SER A 89 1.48 -6.42 -18.31
C SER A 89 2.29 -6.75 -17.06
N ASP A 90 2.13 -5.95 -16.00
CA ASP A 90 2.80 -6.16 -14.72
C ASP A 90 2.01 -7.18 -13.88
N CYS A 91 2.42 -8.44 -13.98
CA CYS A 91 1.71 -9.57 -13.39
C CYS A 91 2.67 -10.63 -12.85
N HIS A 92 2.18 -11.40 -11.89
CA HIS A 92 2.88 -12.54 -11.31
C HIS A 92 2.04 -13.81 -11.40
N THR A 93 2.72 -14.93 -11.59
CA THR A 93 2.08 -16.25 -11.54
C THR A 93 1.78 -16.67 -10.09
N ILE A 94 0.88 -17.64 -9.93
CA ILE A 94 0.58 -18.27 -8.64
C ILE A 94 1.88 -18.81 -8.01
N ASP A 95 2.70 -19.52 -8.79
CA ASP A 95 3.95 -20.11 -8.32
C ASP A 95 5.01 -19.07 -7.92
N GLU A 96 5.06 -17.92 -8.58
CA GLU A 96 5.96 -16.81 -8.19
C GLU A 96 5.56 -16.21 -6.85
N VAL A 97 4.26 -16.13 -6.56
CA VAL A 97 3.73 -15.53 -5.34
C VAL A 97 3.75 -16.51 -4.16
N PHE A 98 3.42 -17.79 -4.38
CA PHE A 98 3.35 -18.81 -3.32
C PHE A 98 4.59 -19.70 -3.21
N GLY A 99 5.41 -19.80 -4.27
CA GLY A 99 6.62 -20.64 -4.32
C GLY A 99 7.85 -20.03 -3.65
N ALA A 100 7.82 -18.72 -3.35
CA ALA A 100 8.77 -18.11 -2.42
C ALA A 100 8.26 -18.35 -0.99
N GLN A 101 9.00 -19.12 -0.19
CA GLN A 101 8.60 -19.48 1.17
C GLN A 101 8.04 -18.29 1.97
N PRO A 102 7.01 -18.51 2.82
CA PRO A 102 6.40 -17.45 3.60
C PRO A 102 7.45 -16.80 4.50
N VAL A 103 7.80 -15.55 4.19
CA VAL A 103 8.50 -14.68 5.13
C VAL A 103 7.49 -14.35 6.23
N PRO A 104 7.82 -14.54 7.51
CA PRO A 104 6.89 -14.25 8.59
C PRO A 104 6.38 -12.82 8.49
N GLU A 105 5.08 -12.68 8.72
CA GLU A 105 4.34 -11.44 8.90
C GLU A 105 5.20 -10.43 9.67
N ARG A 106 5.66 -9.39 8.98
CA ARG A 106 6.47 -8.35 9.59
C ARG A 106 5.75 -7.04 9.41
N THR A 107 5.12 -6.54 10.48
CA THR A 107 4.79 -5.13 10.56
C THR A 107 6.09 -4.36 10.29
N PRO A 108 6.16 -3.52 9.25
CA PRO A 108 7.35 -2.75 8.99
C PRO A 108 7.66 -1.93 10.23
N THR A 109 8.89 -2.05 10.71
CA THR A 109 9.32 -1.27 11.85
C THR A 109 9.16 0.23 11.52
N PRO A 110 9.01 1.12 12.51
CA PRO A 110 8.95 2.56 12.25
C PRO A 110 10.11 3.08 11.39
N GLN A 111 11.27 2.40 11.46
CA GLN A 111 12.46 2.71 10.66
C GLN A 111 12.31 2.30 9.20
N GLU A 112 11.74 1.13 8.91
CA GLU A 112 11.50 0.64 7.55
C GLU A 112 10.41 1.45 6.85
N PHE A 113 9.33 1.77 7.57
CA PHE A 113 8.29 2.66 7.06
C PHE A 113 8.88 4.04 6.68
N ALA A 114 9.70 4.62 7.56
CA ALA A 114 10.34 5.89 7.29
C ALA A 114 11.34 5.82 6.11
N ALA A 115 12.07 4.71 5.96
CA ALA A 115 12.98 4.49 4.83
C ALA A 115 12.22 4.37 3.50
N ALA A 116 11.10 3.64 3.47
CA ALA A 116 10.25 3.54 2.29
C ALA A 116 9.72 4.92 1.87
N LYS A 117 9.19 5.71 2.81
CA LYS A 117 8.71 7.07 2.53
C LYS A 117 9.83 8.01 2.09
N ALA A 118 11.04 7.88 2.64
CA ALA A 118 12.20 8.65 2.21
C ALA A 118 12.59 8.32 0.76
N ASN A 119 12.59 7.03 0.38
CA ASN A 119 12.90 6.61 -1.00
C ASN A 119 11.87 7.12 -2.02
N VAL A 120 10.59 7.07 -1.68
CA VAL A 120 9.53 7.68 -2.50
C VAL A 120 9.80 9.16 -2.67
N LEU A 121 10.06 9.86 -1.56
CA LEU A 121 10.32 11.30 -1.58
C LEU A 121 11.54 11.68 -2.44
N VAL A 122 12.62 10.89 -2.43
CA VAL A 122 13.79 11.09 -3.31
C VAL A 122 13.42 11.02 -4.80
N ARG A 123 12.49 10.15 -5.17
CA ARG A 123 12.04 9.97 -6.56
C ARG A 123 10.99 10.98 -6.98
N THR A 124 10.33 11.62 -6.02
CA THR A 124 9.38 12.69 -6.27
C THR A 124 10.11 14.00 -6.63
N GLU A 125 9.52 14.75 -7.56
CA GLU A 125 9.99 16.09 -7.94
C GLU A 125 10.08 17.04 -6.73
N PRO A 126 11.10 17.89 -6.64
CA PRO A 126 11.18 18.91 -5.60
C PRO A 126 9.95 19.82 -5.56
N GLY A 127 9.46 20.13 -4.36
CA GLY A 127 8.26 20.95 -4.15
C GLY A 127 6.92 20.20 -4.23
N THR A 128 6.91 18.97 -4.75
CA THR A 128 5.70 18.13 -4.75
C THR A 128 5.46 17.52 -3.37
N TRP A 129 4.23 17.66 -2.89
CA TRP A 129 3.79 17.16 -1.58
C TRP A 129 3.31 15.72 -1.70
N ILE A 130 3.78 14.87 -0.79
CA ILE A 130 3.32 13.48 -0.64
C ILE A 130 2.89 13.22 0.79
N THR A 131 1.93 12.32 0.98
CA THR A 131 1.47 11.93 2.31
C THR A 131 2.48 10.99 2.98
N TYR A 132 2.98 11.41 4.14
CA TYR A 132 3.80 10.59 5.02
C TYR A 132 2.94 9.60 5.82
N LYS A 133 1.94 10.11 6.55
CA LYS A 133 1.02 9.30 7.38
C LYS A 133 -0.27 10.06 7.68
N VAL A 134 -1.38 9.35 7.75
CA VAL A 134 -2.69 9.87 8.18
C VAL A 134 -2.95 9.51 9.64
N TYR A 135 -3.57 10.42 10.38
CA TYR A 135 -3.90 10.31 11.79
C TYR A 135 -5.41 10.49 11.99
N ALA A 136 -5.96 9.83 13.01
CA ALA A 136 -7.35 10.04 13.39
C ALA A 136 -7.60 11.51 13.81
N SER A 137 -8.85 11.96 13.70
CA SER A 137 -9.24 13.34 14.06
C SER A 137 -8.90 13.71 15.51
N GLY A 138 -8.98 12.75 16.43
CA GLY A 138 -8.57 12.90 17.83
C GLY A 138 -7.07 13.04 18.07
N ASP A 139 -6.24 12.65 17.10
CA ASP A 139 -4.78 12.56 17.23
C ASP A 139 -4.04 13.79 16.68
N GLY A 140 -4.73 14.94 16.60
CA GLY A 140 -4.14 16.15 16.00
C GLY A 140 -2.88 16.65 16.69
N HIS A 141 -2.71 16.40 17.99
CA HIS A 141 -1.44 16.67 18.66
C HIS A 141 -0.31 15.80 18.11
N ILE A 142 -0.55 14.50 17.92
CA ILE A 142 0.42 13.54 17.43
C ILE A 142 0.80 13.85 15.98
N ALA A 143 -0.18 14.18 15.13
CA ALA A 143 0.07 14.59 13.75
C ALA A 143 1.01 15.81 13.66
N ARG A 144 0.80 16.83 14.51
CA ARG A 144 1.66 18.02 14.57
C ARG A 144 3.06 17.70 15.08
N VAL A 145 3.19 16.82 16.07
CA VAL A 145 4.50 16.37 16.57
C VAL A 145 5.26 15.63 15.46
N ALA A 146 4.60 14.73 14.75
CA ALA A 146 5.19 13.99 13.63
C ALA A 146 5.67 14.94 12.52
N ALA A 147 4.83 15.89 12.09
CA ALA A 147 5.22 16.91 11.12
C ALA A 147 6.44 17.70 11.61
N ARG A 148 6.43 18.18 12.86
CA ARG A 148 7.55 18.93 13.45
C ARG A 148 8.84 18.11 13.46
N ASP A 149 8.78 16.83 13.83
CA ASP A 149 9.97 15.98 13.91
C ASP A 149 10.55 15.65 12.52
N LEU A 150 9.69 15.50 11.51
CA LEU A 150 10.09 15.41 10.11
C LEU A 150 10.78 16.69 9.64
N GLY A 151 10.17 17.86 9.85
CA GLY A 151 10.75 19.15 9.46
C GLY A 151 12.05 19.49 10.20
N LYS A 152 12.27 18.95 11.40
CA LYS A 152 13.53 19.09 12.15
C LYS A 152 14.57 18.04 11.79
N GLY A 153 14.30 17.14 10.84
CA GLY A 153 15.23 16.09 10.41
C GLY A 153 15.58 15.11 11.54
N LYS A 154 14.65 14.87 12.48
CA LYS A 154 14.85 13.88 13.55
C LYS A 154 14.62 12.45 13.08
N VAL A 155 13.89 12.28 11.98
CA VAL A 155 13.67 10.98 11.36
C VAL A 155 14.89 10.63 10.51
N VAL A 156 15.80 9.84 11.08
CA VAL A 156 17.13 9.53 10.52
C VAL A 156 17.06 8.92 9.11
N ALA A 157 15.98 8.21 8.78
CA ALA A 157 15.78 7.61 7.46
C ALA A 157 15.88 8.65 6.31
N PHE A 158 15.34 9.85 6.50
CA PHE A 158 15.40 10.91 5.48
C PHE A 158 16.84 11.42 5.26
N LYS A 159 17.59 11.61 6.34
CA LYS A 159 19.02 11.98 6.28
C LYS A 159 19.86 10.93 5.55
N LYS A 160 19.60 9.64 5.81
CA LYS A 160 20.31 8.53 5.12
C LYS A 160 20.06 8.53 3.61
N CYS A 161 18.94 9.07 3.16
CA CYS A 161 18.60 9.22 1.75
C CYS A 161 19.06 10.56 1.14
N GLY A 162 19.92 11.33 1.83
CA GLY A 162 20.39 12.64 1.37
C GLY A 162 19.35 13.76 1.45
N LEU A 163 18.26 13.55 2.22
CA LEU A 163 17.21 14.54 2.43
C LEU A 163 17.46 15.27 3.76
N ASP A 164 18.40 16.21 3.74
CA ASP A 164 18.78 16.99 4.93
C ASP A 164 17.70 17.98 5.36
N HIS A 165 16.93 18.48 4.38
CA HIS A 165 15.84 19.41 4.58
C HIS A 165 14.61 18.94 3.82
N ILE A 166 13.53 18.69 4.58
CA ILE A 166 12.21 18.40 4.02
C ILE A 166 11.21 19.39 4.60
N ARG A 167 10.28 19.84 3.76
CA ARG A 167 9.11 20.57 4.24
C ARG A 167 8.10 19.56 4.76
N SER A 168 7.38 19.94 5.80
CA SER A 168 6.31 19.12 6.37
C SER A 168 5.13 20.01 6.74
N ARG A 169 3.91 19.49 6.60
CA ARG A 169 2.68 20.17 7.03
C ARG A 169 1.63 19.15 7.45
N VAL A 170 0.62 19.63 8.17
CA VAL A 170 -0.57 18.84 8.50
C VAL A 170 -1.74 19.42 7.72
N THR A 171 -2.42 18.59 6.95
CA THR A 171 -3.55 18.98 6.09
C THR A 171 -4.76 18.12 6.47
N PRO A 172 -5.93 18.72 6.70
CA PRO A 172 -7.16 17.95 6.88
C PRO A 172 -7.49 17.15 5.63
N THR A 173 -7.94 15.92 5.79
CA THR A 173 -8.49 15.09 4.71
C THR A 173 -10.01 15.26 4.61
N ALA A 174 -10.61 14.84 3.51
CA ALA A 174 -12.05 15.01 3.24
C ALA A 174 -12.95 14.32 4.27
N ASP A 175 -12.45 13.25 4.89
CA ASP A 175 -13.12 12.45 5.93
C ASP A 175 -12.85 12.97 7.37
N GLY A 176 -12.19 14.13 7.52
CA GLY A 176 -11.90 14.73 8.82
C GLY A 176 -10.70 14.14 9.55
N ARG A 177 -9.97 13.21 8.95
CA ARG A 177 -8.64 12.78 9.43
C ARG A 177 -7.59 13.87 9.14
N LEU A 178 -6.36 13.63 9.60
CA LEU A 178 -5.24 14.56 9.46
C LEU A 178 -4.08 13.90 8.73
N ALA A 179 -3.77 14.36 7.53
CA ALA A 179 -2.62 13.92 6.77
C ALA A 179 -1.38 14.75 7.15
N VAL A 180 -0.30 14.08 7.55
CA VAL A 180 1.03 14.66 7.57
C VAL A 180 1.62 14.51 6.18
N GLU A 181 1.89 15.62 5.52
CA GLU A 181 2.50 15.67 4.20
C GLU A 181 3.95 16.14 4.29
N ILE A 182 4.77 15.66 3.36
CA ILE A 182 6.18 16.00 3.23
C ILE A 182 6.52 16.36 1.79
N ALA A 183 7.49 17.25 1.60
CA ALA A 183 8.00 17.64 0.29
C ALA A 183 9.52 17.88 0.35
N ARG A 184 10.21 17.61 -0.76
CA ARG A 184 11.62 17.98 -0.92
C ARG A 184 11.74 19.49 -1.05
N THR A 185 12.76 20.04 -0.41
CA THR A 185 13.23 21.38 -0.77
C THR A 185 13.86 21.34 -2.15
N ALA A 186 13.60 22.39 -2.95
CA ALA A 186 14.28 22.62 -4.22
C ALA A 186 15.75 22.95 -4.01
#